data_AF-A0A1F9S8J1-F1
#
_entry.id   AF-A0A1F9S8J1-F1
#
_cell.length_a   1.000
_cell.length_b   1.000
_cell.length_c   1.000
_cell.angle_alpha   90.00
_cell.angle_beta   90.00
_cell.angle_gamma   90.00
#
_symmetry.space_group_name_H-M   'P 1'
#
loop_
_entity.id
_entity.type
_entity.pdbx_description
1 polymer ?
#
loop_
_entity_poly.entity_id
_entity_poly.type
_entity_poly.pdbx_seq_one_letter_code
_entity_poly.pdbx_strand_id
1 'polypeptide(L)'
;MILILKIIAVGLVHVAFYAAYPETGSFGTYYLWISLLLWTVFILFINTSTKLLRLVSGLAGLAVNLAAFALMALAIAATMPQYDKTSVLEKIQKGRYPDRDTINAGMLRFGVNLNKEVAGSIKGIDAQLGKAVKKLKED
;
A
#
# COMPACT_ATOMS: atom_id res chain seq x y z
N MET A 1 0.19 -20.13 -6.30
CA MET A 1 -0.68 -19.13 -5.65
C MET A 1 0.00 -18.30 -4.57
N ILE A 2 0.59 -18.88 -3.52
CA ILE A 2 1.22 -18.10 -2.41
C ILE A 2 2.27 -17.07 -2.86
N LEU A 3 3.09 -17.37 -3.88
CA LEU A 3 4.14 -16.46 -4.33
C LEU A 3 3.61 -15.22 -5.04
N ILE A 4 2.61 -15.39 -5.92
CA ILE A 4 1.97 -14.27 -6.64
C ILE A 4 1.36 -13.30 -5.62
N LEU A 5 0.68 -13.83 -4.59
CA LEU A 5 0.12 -13.01 -3.51
C LEU A 5 1.21 -12.22 -2.76
N LYS A 6 2.39 -12.82 -2.52
CA LYS A 6 3.52 -12.11 -1.90
C LYS A 6 4.05 -10.98 -2.78
N ILE A 7 4.16 -11.21 -4.10
CA ILE A 7 4.61 -10.16 -5.05
C ILE A 7 3.58 -9.03 -5.12
N ILE A 8 2.29 -9.35 -5.16
CA ILE A 8 1.22 -8.35 -5.08
C ILE A 8 1.32 -7.57 -3.76
N ALA A 9 1.55 -8.26 -2.64
CA ALA A 9 1.73 -7.61 -1.34
C ALA A 9 2.94 -6.67 -1.31
N VAL A 10 4.06 -7.02 -1.96
CA VAL A 10 5.19 -6.09 -2.14
C VAL A 10 4.73 -4.82 -2.85
N GLY A 11 4.03 -4.97 -3.98
CA GLY A 11 3.46 -3.84 -4.72
C GLY A 11 2.54 -2.97 -3.86
N LEU A 12 1.60 -3.60 -3.15
CA LEU A 12 0.62 -2.91 -2.30
C LEU A 12 1.29 -2.15 -1.16
N VAL A 13 2.31 -2.70 -0.51
CA VAL A 13 3.03 -1.99 0.56
C VAL A 13 3.70 -0.73 -0.01
N HIS A 14 4.38 -0.83 -1.16
CA HIS A 14 5.01 0.33 -1.78
C HIS A 14 4.01 1.41 -2.19
N VAL A 15 2.90 1.01 -2.82
CA VAL A 15 1.82 1.93 -3.19
C VAL A 15 1.22 2.57 -1.94
N ALA A 16 1.00 1.82 -0.86
CA ALA A 16 0.49 2.35 0.39
C ALA A 16 1.41 3.43 0.96
N PHE A 17 2.73 3.22 0.98
CA PHE A 17 3.69 4.25 1.40
C PHE A 17 3.69 5.47 0.47
N TYR A 18 3.62 5.29 -0.85
CA TYR A 18 3.59 6.39 -1.82
C TYR A 18 2.30 7.21 -1.80
N ALA A 19 1.18 6.56 -1.53
CA ALA A 19 -0.10 7.22 -1.35
C ALA A 19 -0.17 7.94 0.01
N ALA A 20 0.34 7.31 1.07
CA ALA A 20 0.35 7.86 2.42
C ALA A 20 1.34 9.02 2.60
N TYR A 21 2.50 8.97 1.97
CA TYR A 21 3.55 9.99 2.17
C TYR A 21 3.96 10.56 0.80
N PRO A 22 3.08 11.38 0.19
CA PRO A 22 3.22 11.80 -1.20
C PRO A 22 4.30 12.85 -1.45
N GLU A 23 4.83 13.47 -0.39
CA GLU A 23 5.86 14.50 -0.39
C GLU A 23 7.25 13.97 -0.77
N THR A 24 7.30 13.04 -1.72
CA THR A 24 8.56 12.51 -2.23
C THR A 24 9.21 13.54 -3.13
N GLY A 25 10.48 13.88 -2.88
CA GLY A 25 11.25 14.75 -3.77
C GLY A 25 11.47 14.16 -5.18
N SER A 26 12.32 14.79 -5.98
CA SER A 26 12.60 14.38 -7.38
C SER A 26 13.02 12.91 -7.53
N PHE A 27 13.69 12.34 -6.53
CA PHE A 27 14.12 10.94 -6.52
C PHE A 27 13.04 9.94 -6.12
N GLY A 28 11.84 10.40 -5.75
CA GLY A 28 10.72 9.54 -5.34
C GLY A 28 10.43 8.47 -6.38
N THR A 29 10.08 8.84 -7.60
CA THR A 29 9.68 7.84 -8.61
C THR A 29 10.77 6.80 -8.88
N TYR A 30 12.05 7.22 -8.91
CA TYR A 30 13.18 6.30 -9.10
C TYR A 30 13.32 5.32 -7.93
N TYR A 31 13.24 5.84 -6.71
CA TYR A 31 13.26 5.01 -5.50
C TYR A 31 12.14 3.96 -5.53
N LEU A 32 10.92 4.33 -5.92
CA LEU A 32 9.78 3.40 -5.98
C LEU A 32 10.11 2.19 -6.87
N TRP A 33 10.56 2.42 -8.10
CA TRP A 33 10.83 1.34 -9.04
C TRP A 33 12.01 0.47 -8.63
N ILE A 34 13.09 1.09 -8.14
CA ILE A 34 14.28 0.36 -7.69
C ILE A 34 13.94 -0.47 -6.44
N SER A 35 13.25 0.12 -5.48
CA SER A 35 12.83 -0.54 -4.23
C SER A 35 11.86 -1.69 -4.52
N LEU A 36 10.87 -1.48 -5.40
CA LEU A 36 9.96 -2.54 -5.85
C LEU A 36 10.70 -3.72 -6.46
N LEU A 37 11.66 -3.46 -7.35
CA LEU A 37 12.45 -4.52 -7.99
C LEU A 37 13.28 -5.27 -6.95
N LEU A 38 14.02 -4.54 -6.10
CA LEU A 38 14.88 -5.10 -5.06
C LEU A 38 14.09 -5.99 -4.11
N TRP A 39 12.97 -5.51 -3.58
CA TRP A 39 12.15 -6.25 -2.64
C TRP A 39 11.40 -7.41 -3.29
N THR A 40 11.01 -7.29 -4.55
CA THR A 40 10.45 -8.41 -5.30
C THR A 40 11.48 -9.54 -5.41
N VAL A 41 12.71 -9.24 -5.84
CA VAL A 41 13.80 -10.23 -5.94
C VAL A 41 14.12 -10.83 -4.56
N PHE A 42 14.20 -10.00 -3.52
CA PHE A 42 14.43 -10.46 -2.16
C PHE A 42 13.33 -11.43 -1.68
N ILE A 43 12.06 -11.10 -1.90
CA ILE A 43 10.93 -11.95 -1.50
C ILE A 43 10.88 -13.25 -2.31
N LEU A 44 11.27 -13.23 -3.60
CA LEU A 44 11.44 -14.45 -4.39
C LEU A 44 12.49 -15.37 -3.75
N PHE A 45 13.63 -14.82 -3.35
CA PHE A 45 14.69 -15.56 -2.68
C PHE A 45 14.23 -16.13 -1.32
N ILE A 46 13.67 -15.30 -0.45
CA ILE A 46 13.14 -15.72 0.85
C ILE A 46 12.03 -16.77 0.70
N ASN A 47 11.18 -16.65 -0.32
CA ASN A 47 10.14 -17.65 -0.57
C ASN A 47 10.74 -19.02 -0.93
N THR A 48 11.85 -19.05 -1.66
CA THR A 48 12.59 -20.29 -1.95
C THR A 48 13.20 -20.87 -0.67
N SER A 49 13.90 -20.04 0.13
CA SER A 49 14.49 -20.49 1.41
C SER A 49 13.44 -20.98 2.41
N THR A 50 12.27 -20.33 2.47
CA THR A 50 11.20 -20.72 3.40
C THR A 50 10.45 -21.98 2.98
N LYS A 51 10.49 -22.37 1.70
CA LYS A 51 10.02 -23.70 1.28
C LYS A 51 10.91 -24.81 1.84
N LEU A 52 12.23 -24.59 1.89
CA LEU A 52 13.17 -25.53 2.53
C LEU A 52 12.93 -25.61 4.04
N LEU A 53 12.75 -24.46 4.70
CA LEU A 53 12.46 -24.42 6.14
C LEU A 53 11.11 -25.03 6.53
N ARG A 54 10.11 -24.97 5.63
CA ARG A 54 8.80 -25.60 5.84
C ARG A 54 8.87 -27.11 5.98
N LEU A 55 9.91 -27.76 5.46
CA LEU A 55 10.14 -29.20 5.66
C LEU A 55 10.50 -29.52 7.12
N VAL A 56 11.02 -28.54 7.86
CA VAL A 56 11.39 -28.67 9.27
C VAL A 56 10.28 -28.14 10.18
N SER A 57 9.72 -26.97 9.87
CA SER A 57 8.59 -26.39 10.63
C SER A 57 7.77 -25.41 9.80
N GLY A 58 6.46 -25.65 9.73
CA GLY A 58 5.50 -24.77 9.04
C GLY A 58 5.43 -23.36 9.62
N LEU A 59 5.56 -23.23 10.95
CA LEU A 59 5.54 -21.96 11.69
C LEU A 59 6.78 -21.12 11.41
N ALA A 60 7.95 -21.75 11.33
CA ALA A 60 9.21 -21.05 11.03
C ALA A 60 9.15 -20.37 9.65
N GLY A 61 8.60 -21.07 8.64
CA GLY A 61 8.40 -20.48 7.32
C GLY A 61 7.47 -19.27 7.32
N LEU A 62 6.42 -19.28 8.14
CA LEU A 62 5.52 -18.12 8.29
C LEU A 62 6.24 -16.95 8.97
N ALA A 63 6.92 -17.19 10.09
CA ALA A 63 7.63 -16.17 10.85
C ALA A 63 8.70 -15.45 10.01
N VAL A 64 9.48 -16.19 9.23
CA VAL A 64 10.49 -15.61 8.33
C VAL A 64 9.86 -14.71 7.25
N ASN A 65 8.72 -15.13 6.68
CA ASN A 65 8.02 -14.29 5.71
C ASN A 65 7.48 -13.01 6.37
N LEU A 66 6.86 -13.11 7.55
CA LEU A 66 6.37 -11.93 8.27
C LEU A 66 7.51 -10.97 8.62
N ALA A 67 8.64 -11.50 9.10
CA ALA A 67 9.83 -10.71 9.39
C ALA A 67 10.37 -10.01 8.13
N ALA A 68 10.38 -10.68 6.97
CA ALA A 68 10.78 -10.07 5.70
C ALA A 68 9.87 -8.90 5.29
N PHE A 69 8.56 -9.03 5.43
CA PHE A 69 7.61 -7.93 5.16
C PHE A 69 7.73 -6.78 6.16
N ALA A 70 7.93 -7.09 7.44
CA ALA A 70 8.17 -6.06 8.46
C ALA A 70 9.47 -5.29 8.19
N LEU A 71 10.54 -6.01 7.85
CA LEU A 71 11.83 -5.41 7.47
C LEU A 71 11.69 -4.53 6.23
N MET A 72 10.93 -4.97 5.23
CA MET A 72 10.64 -4.17 4.04
C MET A 72 9.90 -2.87 4.41
N ALA A 73 8.82 -2.96 5.19
CA ALA A 73 8.07 -1.79 5.60
C ALA A 73 8.93 -0.80 6.40
N LEU A 74 9.76 -1.30 7.32
CA LEU A 74 10.71 -0.47 8.07
C LEU A 74 11.77 0.16 7.17
N ALA A 75 12.33 -0.59 6.23
CA ALA A 75 13.32 -0.08 5.29
C ALA A 75 12.73 1.01 4.39
N ILE A 76 11.51 0.81 3.88
CA ILE A 76 10.80 1.83 3.11
C ILE A 76 10.56 3.07 3.98
N ALA A 77 10.02 2.89 5.19
CA ALA A 77 9.76 4.00 6.10
C ALA A 77 11.03 4.81 6.43
N ALA A 78 12.17 4.13 6.59
CA ALA A 78 13.44 4.77 6.94
C ALA A 78 14.15 5.43 5.75
N THR A 79 14.03 4.87 4.53
CA THR A 79 14.88 5.24 3.38
C THR A 79 14.14 5.94 2.24
N MET A 80 12.80 5.92 2.23
CA MET A 80 12.01 6.60 1.20
C MET A 80 12.33 8.10 1.19
N PRO A 81 12.74 8.66 0.03
CA PRO A 81 13.08 10.08 -0.07
C PRO A 81 11.86 10.95 0.24
N GLN A 82 12.05 11.92 1.14
CA GLN A 82 11.04 12.92 1.50
C GLN A 82 11.61 14.33 1.27
N TYR A 83 10.78 15.23 0.75
CA TYR A 83 11.18 16.60 0.41
C TYR A 83 11.63 17.40 1.65
N ASP A 84 10.95 17.19 2.77
CA ASP A 84 11.22 17.83 4.06
C ASP A 84 12.42 17.22 4.83
N LYS A 85 13.17 16.30 4.19
CA LYS A 85 14.31 15.57 4.77
C LYS A 85 14.00 14.81 6.06
N THR A 86 12.72 14.63 6.39
CA THR A 86 12.26 13.88 7.56
C THR A 86 11.78 12.51 7.07
N SER A 87 12.37 11.43 7.59
CA SER A 87 11.98 10.08 7.16
C SER A 87 10.51 9.79 7.49
N VAL A 88 9.88 8.91 6.72
CA VAL A 88 8.51 8.45 7.03
C VAL A 88 8.45 7.77 8.40
N LEU A 89 9.49 7.01 8.76
CA LEU A 89 9.61 6.39 10.08
C LEU A 89 9.57 7.43 11.20
N GLU A 90 10.31 8.54 11.04
CA GLU A 90 10.32 9.64 12.00
C GLU A 90 8.95 10.36 12.07
N LYS A 91 8.27 10.54 10.93
CA LYS A 91 6.90 11.08 10.89
C LYS A 91 5.95 10.19 11.70
N ILE A 92 5.99 8.87 11.51
CA ILE A 92 5.18 7.90 12.25
C ILE A 92 5.50 7.94 13.75
N GLN A 93 6.78 7.97 14.13
CA GLN A 93 7.20 8.04 15.53
C GLN A 93 6.72 9.32 16.22
N LYS A 94 6.61 10.43 15.47
CA LYS A 94 6.04 11.71 15.94
C LYS A 94 4.51 11.76 15.88
N GLY A 95 3.84 10.64 15.57
CA GLY A 95 2.38 10.57 15.46
C GLY A 95 1.79 11.31 14.25
N ARG A 96 2.62 11.64 13.25
CA ARG A 96 2.18 12.30 12.01
C ARG A 96 1.75 11.24 11.00
N TYR A 97 0.47 10.88 11.08
CA TYR A 97 -0.18 9.97 10.15
C TYR A 97 -0.82 10.73 8.99
N PRO A 98 -0.94 10.12 7.80
CA PRO A 98 -1.60 10.74 6.67
C PRO A 98 -3.08 10.98 6.96
N ASP A 99 -3.55 12.17 6.65
CA ASP A 99 -4.97 12.50 6.62
C ASP A 99 -5.58 12.23 5.24
N ARG A 100 -6.89 12.49 5.12
CA ARG A 100 -7.63 12.28 3.87
C ARG A 100 -7.05 13.09 2.71
N ASP A 101 -6.63 14.32 2.96
CA ASP A 101 -6.14 15.21 1.92
C ASP A 101 -4.76 14.75 1.44
N THR A 102 -3.91 14.31 2.35
CA THR A 102 -2.63 13.67 2.08
C THR A 102 -2.81 12.43 1.22
N ILE A 103 -3.71 11.53 1.61
CA ILE A 103 -4.01 10.31 0.83
C ILE A 103 -4.54 10.67 -0.56
N ASN A 104 -5.46 11.63 -0.66
CA ASN A 104 -5.99 12.06 -1.95
C ASN A 104 -4.88 12.67 -2.83
N ALA A 105 -3.99 13.49 -2.27
CA ALA A 105 -2.82 14.01 -2.98
C ALA A 105 -1.90 12.89 -3.48
N GLY A 106 -1.68 11.85 -2.68
CA GLY A 106 -0.92 10.67 -3.10
C GLY A 106 -1.61 9.86 -4.19
N MET A 107 -2.93 9.65 -4.10
CA MET A 107 -3.70 8.93 -5.11
C MET A 107 -3.77 9.67 -6.44
N LEU A 108 -3.77 11.01 -6.43
CA LEU A 108 -3.70 11.82 -7.64
C LEU A 108 -2.45 11.53 -8.48
N ARG A 109 -1.33 11.13 -7.85
CA ARG A 109 -0.10 10.72 -8.55
C ARG A 109 -0.29 9.45 -9.38
N PHE A 110 -1.27 8.62 -9.01
CA PHE A 110 -1.67 7.43 -9.75
C PHE A 110 -2.85 7.71 -10.70
N GLY A 111 -3.26 8.97 -10.87
CA GLY A 111 -4.40 9.37 -11.70
C GLY A 111 -5.76 9.15 -11.04
N VAL A 112 -5.80 8.81 -9.76
CA VAL A 112 -7.02 8.51 -8.99
C VAL A 112 -7.42 9.74 -8.18
N ASN A 113 -8.63 10.26 -8.40
CA ASN A 113 -9.17 11.38 -7.61
C ASN A 113 -10.25 10.86 -6.67
N LEU A 114 -9.86 10.53 -5.45
CA LEU A 114 -10.75 9.93 -4.46
C LEU A 114 -11.96 10.82 -4.17
N ASN A 115 -11.78 12.15 -4.13
CA ASN A 115 -12.89 13.06 -3.87
C ASN A 115 -13.94 13.03 -4.99
N LYS A 116 -13.50 12.98 -6.25
CA LYS A 116 -14.39 12.87 -7.41
C LYS A 116 -15.09 11.51 -7.47
N GLU A 117 -14.35 10.44 -7.19
CA GLU A 117 -14.85 9.07 -7.23
C GLU A 117 -15.89 8.83 -6.12
N VAL A 118 -15.59 9.20 -4.89
CA VAL A 118 -16.52 9.09 -3.75
C VAL A 118 -17.79 9.91 -4.00
N ALA A 119 -17.67 11.14 -4.52
CA ALA A 119 -18.83 11.95 -4.86
C ALA A 119 -19.70 11.31 -5.97
N GLY A 120 -19.07 10.67 -6.96
CA GLY A 120 -19.78 9.91 -7.99
C GLY A 120 -20.52 8.70 -7.44
N SER A 121 -19.88 7.94 -6.55
CA SER A 121 -20.48 6.76 -5.90
C SER A 121 -21.67 7.12 -5.02
N ILE A 122 -21.58 8.20 -4.23
CA ILE A 122 -22.69 8.66 -3.38
C ILE A 122 -23.89 9.06 -4.24
N LYS A 123 -23.67 9.83 -5.31
CA LYS A 123 -24.76 10.19 -6.26
C LYS A 123 -25.40 8.96 -6.91
N GLY A 124 -24.61 7.95 -7.22
CA GLY A 124 -25.12 6.68 -7.76
C GLY A 124 -25.99 5.92 -6.75
N ILE A 125 -25.59 5.91 -5.47
CA ILE A 125 -26.35 5.31 -4.37
C ILE A 125 -27.68 6.05 -4.16
N ASP A 126 -27.67 7.38 -4.11
CA ASP A 126 -28.88 8.19 -3.96
C ASP A 126 -29.88 7.96 -5.11
N ALA A 127 -29.38 7.83 -6.34
CA ALA A 127 -30.20 7.54 -7.50
C ALA A 127 -30.82 6.13 -7.45
N GLN A 128 -30.10 5.13 -6.93
CA GLN A 128 -30.63 3.77 -6.75
C GLN A 128 -31.64 3.70 -5.61
N LEU A 129 -31.37 4.36 -4.48
CA LEU A 129 -32.31 4.50 -3.37
C LEU A 129 -33.59 5.20 -3.79
N GLY A 130 -33.50 6.29 -4.56
CA GLY A 130 -34.68 6.99 -5.08
C GLY A 130 -35.54 6.10 -5.98
N LYS A 131 -34.93 5.25 -6.83
CA LYS A 131 -35.66 4.28 -7.66
C LYS A 131 -36.32 3.18 -6.81
N ALA A 132 -35.62 2.68 -5.79
CA ALA A 132 -36.16 1.65 -4.90
C ALA A 132 -37.35 2.18 -4.06
N VAL A 133 -37.23 3.39 -3.51
CA VAL A 133 -38.30 4.05 -2.75
C VAL A 133 -39.50 4.35 -3.65
N LYS A 134 -39.28 4.77 -4.90
CA LYS A 134 -40.37 4.98 -5.85
C LYS A 134 -41.12 3.68 -6.17
N LYS A 135 -40.37 2.58 -6.39
CA LYS A 135 -40.95 1.26 -6.63
C LYS A 135 -41.80 0.77 -5.44
N LEU A 136 -41.34 0.98 -4.20
CA LEU A 136 -42.08 0.64 -2.98
C LEU A 136 -43.33 1.50 -2.72
N LYS A 137 -43.50 2.62 -3.43
CA LYS A 137 -44.71 3.47 -3.34
C LYS A 137 -45.73 3.17 -4.45
N GLU A 138 -45.31 2.45 -5.48
CA GLU A 138 -46.15 2.04 -6.60
C GLU A 138 -46.76 0.63 -6.39
N ASP A 139 -46.22 -0.15 -5.45
CA ASP A 139 -46.79 -1.38 -4.87
C ASP A 139 -47.65 -1.07 -3.62
#